data_AF-A0A970Y5A5-F1
#
_entry.id   AF-A0A970Y5A5-F1
#
_cell.length_a   1.000
_cell.length_b   1.000
_cell.length_c   1.000
_cell.angle_alpha   90.00
_cell.angle_beta   90.00
_cell.angle_gamma   90.00
#
_symmetry.space_group_name_H-M   'P 1'
#
loop_
_entity.id
_entity.type
_entity.pdbx_description
1 polymer ?
#
loop_
_entity_poly.entity_id
_entity_poly.type
_entity_poly.pdbx_seq_one_letter_code
_entity_poly.pdbx_strand_id
1 'polypeptide(L)' 'MQTQCSADLFGFAPVDRRPVQAAFDGGAITSDAGGLLLGATDRAIRLVERFAT' A
#
# COMPACT_ATOMS: atom_id res chain seq x y z
N MET A 1 2.02 12.98 -4.72
CA MET A 1 2.99 11.98 -4.24
C MET A 1 2.82 10.74 -5.10
N GLN A 2 3.82 10.37 -5.90
CA GLN A 2 3.79 9.12 -6.68
C GLN A 2 4.35 8.01 -5.79
N THR A 3 3.53 7.01 -5.46
CA THR A 3 3.99 5.82 -4.75
C THR A 3 4.77 4.93 -5.72
N GLN A 4 5.85 4.28 -5.27
CA GLN A 4 6.63 3.33 -6.07
C GLN A 4 5.88 1.98 -6.26
N CYS A 5 4.55 2.00 -6.35
CA CYS A 5 3.77 0.81 -6.69
C CYS A 5 4.00 0.48 -8.16
N SER A 6 4.50 -0.73 -8.42
CA SER A 6 4.63 -1.27 -9.77
C SER A 6 3.59 -2.37 -9.96
N ALA A 7 2.95 -2.38 -11.13
CA ALA A 7 2.06 -3.45 -11.58
C ALA A 7 2.82 -4.68 -12.10
N ASP A 8 4.14 -4.62 -12.14
CA ASP A 8 4.99 -5.73 -12.56
C ASP A 8 5.05 -6.77 -11.44
N LEU A 9 4.75 -8.03 -11.80
CA LEU A 9 4.93 -9.15 -10.89
C LEU A 9 6.41 -9.56 -10.90
N PHE A 10 7.06 -9.48 -9.74
CA PHE A 10 8.44 -9.93 -9.59
C PHE A 10 8.45 -11.44 -9.31
N GLY A 11 9.09 -12.21 -10.21
CA GLY A 11 9.21 -13.66 -10.07
C GLY A 11 10.29 -14.05 -9.05
N PHE A 12 9.98 -15.04 -8.20
CA PHE A 12 10.92 -15.66 -7.27
C PHE A 12 11.14 -17.13 -7.61
N ALA A 13 12.12 -17.76 -6.94
CA ALA A 13 12.30 -19.20 -7.02
C ALA A 13 10.97 -19.91 -6.65
N PRO A 14 10.49 -20.86 -7.46
CA PRO A 14 9.24 -21.55 -7.20
C PRO A 14 9.36 -22.45 -5.96
N VAL A 15 8.23 -22.68 -5.29
CA VAL A 15 8.10 -23.69 -4.22
C VAL A 15 7.41 -24.91 -4.83
N ASP A 16 8.12 -26.03 -4.91
CA ASP A 16 7.74 -27.19 -5.70
C ASP A 16 7.36 -26.80 -7.15
N ARG A 17 6.11 -27.05 -7.54
CA ARG A 17 5.55 -26.72 -8.86
C ARG A 17 4.73 -25.42 -8.85
N ARG A 18 4.78 -24.64 -7.77
CA ARG A 18 3.96 -23.43 -7.61
C ARG A 18 4.81 -22.18 -7.88
N PRO A 19 4.40 -21.32 -8.82
CA PRO A 19 5.09 -20.05 -9.04
C PRO A 19 4.90 -19.14 -7.82
N VAL A 20 5.96 -18.44 -7.42
CA VAL A 20 5.93 -17.43 -6.37
C VAL A 20 6.15 -16.08 -7.03
N GLN A 21 5.20 -15.17 -6.84
CA GLN A 21 5.21 -13.82 -7.42
C GLN A 21 4.97 -12.81 -6.31
N ALA A 22 5.75 -11.73 -6.29
CA ALA A 22 5.38 -10.56 -5.48
C ALA A 22 4.63 -9.56 -6.35
N ALA A 23 3.45 -9.17 -5.87
CA ALA A 23 2.68 -8.06 -6.41
C ALA A 23 2.82 -6.87 -5.45
N PHE A 24 3.29 -5.74 -5.98
CA PHE A 24 3.38 -4.47 -5.26
C PHE A 24 2.39 -3.43 -5.80
N ASP A 25 1.36 -3.91 -6.50
CA ASP A 25 0.25 -3.11 -7.03
C ASP A 25 -0.84 -2.84 -5.98
N GLY A 26 -0.75 -3.49 -4.81
CA GLY A 26 -1.74 -3.40 -3.74
C GLY A 26 -3.03 -4.18 -4.01
N GLY A 27 -3.10 -4.92 -5.13
CA GLY A 27 -4.31 -5.59 -5.59
C GLY A 27 -5.46 -4.63 -5.94
N ALA A 28 -6.67 -5.18 -6.11
CA ALA A 28 -7.85 -4.37 -6.35
C ALA A 28 -8.26 -3.64 -5.05
N ILE A 29 -7.96 -2.33 -4.98
CA ILE A 29 -8.44 -1.48 -3.88
C ILE A 29 -9.94 -1.25 -4.06
N THR A 30 -10.75 -1.94 -3.25
CA THR A 30 -12.22 -1.87 -3.33
C THR A 30 -12.83 -0.79 -2.44
N SER A 31 -12.01 -0.10 -1.64
CA SER A 31 -12.47 0.93 -0.71
C SER A 31 -11.38 1.95 -0.38
N ASP A 32 -11.78 3.20 -0.22
CA ASP A 32 -10.97 4.32 0.25
C ASP A 32 -11.16 4.61 1.76
N ALA A 33 -11.96 3.80 2.46
CA ALA A 33 -12.38 4.07 3.84
C ALA A 33 -11.21 4.27 4.82
N GLY A 34 -10.11 3.52 4.63
CA GLY A 34 -8.90 3.69 5.41
C GLY A 34 -8.28 5.08 5.25
N GLY A 35 -8.23 5.61 4.03
CA GLY A 35 -7.74 6.97 3.74
C GLY A 35 -8.68 8.04 4.31
N LEU A 36 -9.99 7.82 4.24
CA LEU A 36 -10.99 8.74 4.83
C LEU A 36 -10.86 8.81 6.36
N LEU A 37 -10.72 7.66 7.03
CA LEU A 37 -10.49 7.59 8.48
C LEU A 37 -9.15 8.25 8.85
N LEU A 38 -8.09 8.01 8.09
CA LEU A 38 -6.80 8.66 8.30
C LEU A 38 -6.91 10.17 8.18
N GLY A 39 -7.62 10.68 7.17
CA GLY A 39 -7.84 12.12 6.98
C GLY A 39 -8.67 12.75 8.10
N ALA A 40 -9.68 12.04 8.62
CA ALA A 40 -10.44 12.49 9.79
C ALA A 40 -9.55 12.52 11.05
N THR A 41 -8.72 11.50 11.23
CA THR A 41 -7.76 11.41 12.34
C THR A 41 -6.75 12.55 12.27
N ASP A 42 -6.16 12.79 11.09
CA ASP A 42 -5.22 13.88 10.88
C ASP A 42 -5.82 15.24 11.25
N ARG A 43 -7.04 15.55 10.81
CA ARG A 43 -7.73 16.79 11.21
C ARG A 43 -7.98 16.90 12.71
N ALA A 44 -8.22 15.77 13.38
CA ALA A 44 -8.50 15.76 14.82
C ALA A 44 -7.24 15.96 15.68
N ILE A 45 -6.11 15.37 15.29
CA ILE A 45 -4.90 15.34 16.15
C ILE A 45 -3.65 15.96 15.50
N ARG A 46 -3.76 16.46 14.27
CA ARG A 46 -2.62 16.88 13.43
C ARG A 46 -1.59 15.78 13.30
N LEU A 47 -2.06 14.60 12.90
CA LEU A 47 -1.28 13.37 12.88
C LEU A 47 -0.03 13.53 12.02
N VAL A 48 -0.17 14.05 10.80
CA VAL A 48 0.93 14.21 9.83
C VAL A 48 1.98 15.19 10.31
N GLU A 49 1.58 16.34 10.89
CA GLU A 49 2.52 17.33 11.44
C GLU A 49 3.45 16.73 12.50
N ARG A 50 2.98 15.75 13.29
CA ARG A 50 3.78 15.11 14.34
C ARG A 50 4.88 14.19 13.80
N PHE A 51 4.74 13.71 12.56
CA PHE A 51 5.70 12.80 11.91
C PHE A 51 6.58 13.48 10.86
N ALA A 52 6.33 14.77 10.54
CA ALA A 52 6.98 15.48 9.45
C ALA A 52 8.36 16.09 9.81
N THR A 53 9.14 15.44 10.69
CA THR A 53 10.51 15.87 11.05
C THR A 53 11.50 15.73 9.91
#